data_AF-A0A067TJZ0-F1
#
_entry.id   AF-A0A067TJZ0-F1
#
_cell.length_a   1.000
_cell.length_b   1.000
_cell.length_c   1.000
_cell.angle_alpha   90.00
_cell.angle_beta   90.00
_cell.angle_gamma   90.00
#
_symmetry.space_group_name_H-M   'P 1'
#
loop_
_entity.id
_entity.type
_entity.pdbx_description
1 polymer ?
#
loop_
_entity_poly.entity_id
_entity_poly.type
_entity_poly.pdbx_seq_one_letter_code
_entity_poly.pdbx_strand_id
1 'polypeptide(L)'
;MSTAISTPTSAHNLTTLTLGINKSTMRESFLQGLDSSTVANMVQSFVAANPSPTPLTPIVEALFEAISTDNAPNSFNRDPHPYLRRFLDASAYFLPSIVHAGVAGPLAGPRALQMQIRKYSTWTPTAPARPTSQRNGPQAQVSSSATSLSEEMQRIAFDRQRRKDHIQWARIHAAALELGMLGMGRVGEADNSGYAYAMGRAFSEMMARDAVWESDEVEWVAGICVLRAVIRTAMRGDRRQRDEYDELLRTYEGRWKEIKDEARQAVVTEVLLSAKDDLARLDDSLS
;
A
#
# COMPACT_ATOMS: atom_id res chain seq x y z
N MET A 1 17.13 -9.80 -58.25
CA MET A 1 17.75 -9.03 -57.15
C MET A 1 16.81 -9.09 -55.97
N SER A 2 17.06 -10.00 -55.02
CA SER A 2 16.23 -10.20 -53.83
C SER A 2 16.98 -9.67 -52.62
N THR A 3 16.44 -8.65 -51.97
CA THR A 3 16.97 -8.09 -50.72
C THR A 3 16.25 -8.72 -49.54
N ALA A 4 16.98 -9.54 -48.78
CA ALA A 4 16.53 -10.06 -47.49
C ALA A 4 16.65 -8.96 -46.42
N ILE A 5 15.56 -8.69 -45.71
CA ILE A 5 15.53 -7.82 -44.53
C ILE A 5 15.73 -8.72 -43.32
N SER A 6 16.90 -8.61 -42.69
CA SER A 6 17.20 -9.24 -41.40
C SER A 6 16.60 -8.38 -40.28
N THR A 7 15.55 -8.86 -39.63
CA THR A 7 15.07 -8.31 -38.35
C THR A 7 15.97 -8.78 -37.21
N PRO A 8 16.48 -7.88 -36.34
CA PRO A 8 17.15 -8.30 -35.12
C PRO A 8 16.09 -8.69 -34.07
N THR A 9 15.94 -9.98 -33.81
CA THR A 9 15.27 -10.47 -32.60
C THR A 9 16.18 -10.17 -31.39
N SER A 10 15.79 -9.21 -30.55
CA SER A 10 16.38 -8.99 -29.23
C SER A 10 16.14 -10.20 -28.33
N ALA A 11 17.04 -11.17 -28.41
CA ALA A 11 17.24 -12.18 -27.37
C ALA A 11 18.04 -11.53 -26.22
N HIS A 12 17.41 -10.65 -25.44
CA HIS A 12 18.01 -10.15 -24.21
C HIS A 12 17.75 -11.16 -23.07
N ASN A 13 18.79 -11.94 -22.78
CA ASN A 13 19.21 -12.41 -21.45
C ASN A 13 18.23 -13.26 -20.62
N LEU A 14 18.06 -14.53 -21.00
CA LEU A 14 17.60 -15.61 -20.09
C LEU A 14 18.70 -16.10 -19.12
N THR A 15 19.92 -15.61 -19.25
CA THR A 15 21.10 -16.06 -18.48
C THR A 15 21.28 -15.40 -17.11
N THR A 16 20.41 -14.47 -16.70
CA THR A 16 20.53 -13.77 -15.40
C THR A 16 19.75 -14.43 -14.26
N LEU A 17 18.94 -15.46 -14.54
CA LEU A 17 18.02 -16.09 -13.56
C LEU A 17 18.68 -17.07 -12.57
N THR A 18 19.99 -17.31 -12.67
CA THR A 18 20.77 -18.15 -11.73
C THR A 18 21.58 -17.36 -10.71
N LEU A 19 21.61 -16.02 -10.77
CA LEU A 19 22.17 -15.21 -9.69
C LEU A 19 21.19 -15.18 -8.52
N GLY A 20 21.70 -15.36 -7.29
CA GLY A 20 20.90 -15.39 -6.06
C GLY A 20 19.92 -14.23 -5.99
N ILE A 21 18.63 -14.53 -6.21
CA ILE A 21 17.56 -13.54 -6.19
C ILE A 21 17.45 -13.03 -4.76
N ASN A 22 17.56 -11.72 -4.61
CA ASN A 22 17.42 -11.04 -3.33
C ASN A 22 16.42 -9.86 -3.47
N LYS A 23 16.21 -9.13 -2.37
CA LYS A 23 15.28 -8.00 -2.33
C LYS A 23 15.59 -6.93 -3.38
N SER A 24 16.87 -6.62 -3.64
CA SER A 24 17.24 -5.58 -4.61
C SER A 24 16.99 -6.03 -6.05
N THR A 25 17.30 -7.29 -6.38
CA THR A 25 17.00 -7.87 -7.70
C THR A 25 15.49 -7.89 -7.96
N MET A 26 14.68 -8.20 -6.94
CA MET A 26 13.22 -8.13 -7.05
C MET A 26 12.72 -6.71 -7.29
N ARG A 27 13.26 -5.72 -6.56
CA ARG A 27 12.93 -4.30 -6.77
C ARG A 27 13.22 -3.87 -8.21
N GLU A 28 14.40 -4.22 -8.71
CA GLU A 28 14.80 -3.91 -10.09
C GLU A 28 13.90 -4.57 -11.12
N SER A 29 13.46 -5.81 -10.88
CA SER A 29 12.52 -6.50 -11.78
C SER A 29 11.19 -5.77 -11.92
N PHE A 30 10.69 -5.18 -10.82
CA PHE A 30 9.46 -4.38 -10.84
C PHE A 30 9.66 -3.06 -11.60
N LEU A 31 10.81 -2.40 -11.43
CA LEU A 31 11.17 -1.18 -12.16
C LEU A 31 11.35 -1.41 -13.66
N GLN A 32 12.03 -2.50 -14.04
CA GLN A 32 12.31 -2.84 -15.45
C GLN A 32 11.07 -3.25 -16.24
N GLY A 33 9.99 -3.57 -15.54
CA GLY A 33 8.76 -3.92 -16.24
C GLY A 33 8.66 -5.37 -16.67
N LEU A 34 9.37 -6.30 -16.02
CA LEU A 34 9.40 -7.72 -16.43
C LEU A 34 8.00 -8.33 -16.51
N ASP A 35 7.83 -9.33 -17.36
CA ASP A 35 6.53 -10.01 -17.51
C ASP A 35 6.16 -10.82 -16.26
N SER A 36 4.87 -11.02 -16.06
CA SER A 36 4.31 -11.65 -14.87
C SER A 36 4.82 -13.09 -14.63
N SER A 37 5.12 -13.84 -15.71
CA SER A 37 5.61 -15.21 -15.60
C SER A 37 7.07 -15.24 -15.12
N THR A 38 7.90 -14.33 -15.62
CA THR A 38 9.28 -14.14 -15.16
C THR A 38 9.32 -13.71 -13.69
N VAL A 39 8.48 -12.74 -13.29
CA VAL A 39 8.37 -12.32 -11.89
C VAL A 39 7.94 -13.49 -11.00
N ALA A 40 6.97 -14.30 -11.43
CA ALA A 40 6.52 -15.48 -10.68
C ALA A 40 7.64 -16.51 -10.48
N ASN A 41 8.43 -16.79 -11.52
CA ASN A 41 9.58 -17.69 -11.43
C ASN A 41 10.65 -17.15 -10.48
N MET A 42 10.90 -15.83 -10.51
CA MET A 42 11.83 -15.20 -9.56
C MET A 42 11.34 -15.33 -8.12
N VAL A 43 10.05 -15.11 -7.87
CA VAL A 43 9.45 -15.28 -6.55
C VAL A 43 9.55 -16.74 -6.07
N GLN A 44 9.26 -17.72 -6.93
CA GLN A 44 9.38 -19.14 -6.60
C GLN A 44 10.80 -19.48 -6.15
N SER A 45 11.81 -19.05 -6.92
CA SER A 45 13.22 -19.25 -6.57
C SER A 45 13.61 -18.55 -5.27
N PHE A 46 13.15 -17.32 -5.05
CA PHE A 46 13.39 -16.59 -3.80
C PHE A 46 12.80 -17.30 -2.58
N VAL A 47 11.54 -17.74 -2.67
CA VAL A 47 10.82 -18.42 -1.58
C VAL A 47 11.48 -19.76 -1.26
N ALA A 48 11.88 -20.53 -2.28
CA ALA A 48 12.59 -21.79 -2.10
C ALA A 48 13.92 -21.63 -1.35
N ALA A 49 14.64 -20.54 -1.62
CA ALA A 49 15.90 -20.21 -0.93
C ALA A 49 15.68 -19.60 0.47
N ASN A 50 14.52 -19.03 0.76
CA ASN A 50 14.22 -18.30 1.99
C ASN A 50 12.91 -18.77 2.66
N PRO A 51 12.84 -20.03 3.12
CA PRO A 51 11.65 -20.56 3.76
C PRO A 51 11.33 -19.81 5.05
N SER A 52 10.09 -19.34 5.19
CA SER A 52 9.58 -18.72 6.41
C SER A 52 8.05 -18.77 6.43
N PRO A 53 7.37 -18.45 7.54
CA PRO A 53 5.91 -18.35 7.58
C PRO A 53 5.33 -17.26 6.66
N THR A 54 6.13 -16.26 6.30
CA THR A 54 5.72 -15.10 5.49
C THR A 54 6.80 -14.77 4.43
N PRO A 55 7.08 -15.67 3.49
CA PRO A 55 8.26 -15.57 2.63
C PRO A 55 8.11 -14.49 1.54
N LEU A 56 6.87 -14.05 1.27
CA LEU A 56 6.57 -12.96 0.34
C LEU A 56 6.72 -11.55 0.97
N THR A 57 6.97 -11.43 2.27
CA THR A 57 7.14 -10.12 2.94
C THR A 57 8.24 -9.29 2.27
N PRO A 58 9.46 -9.80 2.03
CA PRO A 58 10.52 -9.03 1.38
C PRO A 58 10.20 -8.69 -0.09
N ILE A 59 9.41 -9.53 -0.77
CA ILE A 59 8.97 -9.31 -2.16
C ILE A 59 8.03 -8.11 -2.24
N VAL A 60 7.05 -8.04 -1.34
CA VAL A 60 6.12 -6.90 -1.28
C VAL A 60 6.83 -5.62 -0.82
N GLU A 61 7.82 -5.73 0.07
CA GLU A 61 8.66 -4.58 0.42
C GLU A 61 9.47 -4.09 -0.79
N ALA A 62 10.04 -5.00 -1.58
CA ALA A 62 10.73 -4.64 -2.82
C ALA A 62 9.79 -3.97 -3.84
N LEU A 63 8.53 -4.43 -3.92
CA LEU A 63 7.49 -3.80 -4.73
C LEU A 63 7.19 -2.37 -4.25
N PHE A 64 7.04 -2.17 -2.95
CA PHE A 64 6.78 -0.84 -2.38
C PHE A 64 7.97 0.08 -2.61
N GLU A 65 9.19 -0.41 -2.43
CA GLU A 65 10.42 0.32 -2.74
C GLU A 65 10.53 0.65 -4.23
N ALA A 66 10.14 -0.24 -5.14
CA ALA A 66 10.12 0.05 -6.58
C ALA A 66 9.19 1.23 -6.88
N ILE A 67 7.96 1.20 -6.37
CA ILE A 67 6.98 2.30 -6.51
C ILE A 67 7.54 3.60 -5.90
N SER A 68 8.19 3.50 -4.74
CA SER A 68 8.79 4.64 -4.02
C SER A 68 10.14 5.12 -4.58
N THR A 69 10.76 4.43 -5.53
CA THR A 69 12.06 4.85 -6.13
C THR A 69 12.00 5.16 -7.61
N ASP A 70 10.90 4.84 -8.29
CA ASP A 70 10.74 5.11 -9.72
C ASP A 70 10.97 6.60 -10.06
N ASN A 71 11.86 6.91 -11.01
CA ASN A 71 12.45 8.24 -11.21
C ASN A 71 11.52 9.27 -11.89
N ALA A 72 10.22 9.26 -11.57
CA ALA A 72 9.29 10.27 -12.05
C ALA A 72 9.57 11.65 -11.41
N PRO A 73 9.47 12.75 -12.18
CA PRO A 73 9.83 14.11 -11.74
C PRO A 73 8.98 14.63 -10.57
N ASN A 74 7.80 14.07 -10.33
CA ASN A 74 6.95 14.36 -9.16
C ASN A 74 6.73 13.08 -8.35
N SER A 75 7.35 12.98 -7.17
CA SER A 75 7.19 11.84 -6.25
C SER A 75 5.72 11.56 -5.91
N PHE A 76 4.89 12.60 -5.84
CA PHE A 76 3.46 12.50 -5.52
C PHE A 76 2.55 12.07 -6.69
N ASN A 77 3.06 11.94 -7.92
CA ASN A 77 2.25 11.55 -9.09
C ASN A 77 2.49 10.12 -9.60
N ARG A 78 3.34 9.34 -8.93
CA ARG A 78 3.64 7.97 -9.35
C ARG A 78 2.42 7.07 -9.28
N ASP A 79 2.03 6.47 -10.40
CA ASP A 79 0.88 5.58 -10.43
C ASP A 79 1.26 4.17 -9.92
N PRO A 80 0.71 3.68 -8.79
CA PRO A 80 1.02 2.35 -8.29
C PRO A 80 0.36 1.22 -9.10
N HIS A 81 -0.66 1.52 -9.91
CA HIS A 81 -1.47 0.50 -10.60
C HIS A 81 -0.67 -0.48 -11.46
N PRO A 82 0.30 -0.04 -12.30
CA PRO A 82 1.04 -0.96 -13.17
C PRO A 82 1.88 -1.97 -12.37
N TYR A 83 2.48 -1.52 -11.27
CA TYR A 83 3.30 -2.36 -10.38
C TYR A 83 2.45 -3.40 -9.66
N LEU A 84 1.34 -2.95 -9.05
CA LEU A 84 0.44 -3.81 -8.31
C LEU A 84 -0.27 -4.82 -9.23
N ARG A 85 -0.71 -4.39 -10.42
CA ARG A 85 -1.33 -5.28 -11.42
C ARG A 85 -0.36 -6.37 -11.86
N ARG A 86 0.89 -6.02 -12.19
CA ARG A 86 1.92 -7.01 -12.54
C ARG A 86 2.17 -8.01 -11.41
N PHE A 87 2.24 -7.54 -10.16
CA PHE A 87 2.40 -8.43 -9.02
C PHE A 87 1.19 -9.35 -8.83
N LEU A 88 -0.03 -8.85 -9.05
CA LEU A 88 -1.26 -9.65 -9.00
C LEU A 88 -1.26 -10.72 -10.11
N ASP A 89 -0.93 -10.32 -11.33
CA ASP A 89 -0.84 -11.23 -12.48
C ASP A 89 0.25 -12.29 -12.24
N ALA A 90 1.38 -11.92 -11.65
CA ALA A 90 2.43 -12.86 -11.27
C ALA A 90 1.95 -13.84 -10.18
N SER A 91 1.16 -13.34 -9.22
CA SER A 91 0.58 -14.16 -8.16
C SER A 91 -0.32 -15.26 -8.72
N ALA A 92 -1.00 -15.04 -9.84
CA ALA A 92 -1.82 -16.08 -10.49
C ALA A 92 -1.02 -17.34 -10.88
N TYR A 93 0.30 -17.24 -11.05
CA TYR A 93 1.21 -18.35 -11.37
C TYR A 93 1.85 -19.00 -10.13
N PHE A 94 1.50 -18.58 -8.91
CA PHE A 94 2.08 -19.16 -7.70
C PHE A 94 1.62 -20.60 -7.49
N LEU A 95 2.59 -21.49 -7.34
CA LEU A 95 2.35 -22.89 -7.03
C LEU A 95 1.74 -23.03 -5.61
N PRO A 96 0.94 -24.08 -5.34
CA PRO A 96 0.40 -24.36 -4.01
C PRO A 96 1.46 -24.51 -2.91
N SER A 97 2.72 -24.78 -3.27
CA SER A 97 3.86 -24.84 -2.35
C SER A 97 4.28 -23.46 -1.82
N ILE A 98 3.94 -22.36 -2.52
CA ILE A 98 4.14 -21.01 -1.98
C ILE A 98 3.02 -20.74 -0.98
N VAL A 99 3.39 -20.69 0.30
CA VAL A 99 2.46 -20.40 1.40
C VAL A 99 2.90 -19.13 2.13
N HIS A 100 1.97 -18.20 2.33
CA HIS A 100 2.18 -16.97 3.09
C HIS A 100 1.10 -16.81 4.15
N ALA A 101 1.49 -16.83 5.42
CA ALA A 101 0.58 -16.71 6.56
C ALA A 101 -0.60 -17.69 6.49
N GLY A 102 -0.34 -18.94 6.11
CA GLY A 102 -1.34 -20.01 5.98
C GLY A 102 -2.16 -19.98 4.68
N VAL A 103 -1.95 -19.00 3.79
CA VAL A 103 -2.62 -18.92 2.48
C VAL A 103 -1.67 -19.40 1.39
N ALA A 104 -2.12 -20.35 0.56
CA ALA A 104 -1.30 -21.02 -0.44
C ALA A 104 -1.63 -20.60 -1.88
N GLY A 105 -0.67 -20.78 -2.79
CA GLY A 105 -0.87 -20.65 -4.23
C GLY A 105 -1.24 -19.21 -4.65
N PRO A 106 -2.17 -19.04 -5.62
CA PRO A 106 -2.48 -17.74 -6.18
C PRO A 106 -2.93 -16.67 -5.20
N LEU A 107 -3.48 -17.08 -4.05
CA LEU A 107 -3.96 -16.16 -3.02
C LEU A 107 -2.86 -15.71 -2.05
N ALA A 108 -1.68 -16.35 -2.06
CA ALA A 108 -0.57 -15.99 -1.16
C ALA A 108 -0.05 -14.57 -1.42
N GLY A 109 0.02 -14.14 -2.69
CA GLY A 109 0.45 -12.80 -3.08
C GLY A 109 -0.47 -11.68 -2.57
N PRO A 110 -1.78 -11.70 -2.91
CA PRO A 110 -2.76 -10.76 -2.36
C PRO A 110 -2.78 -10.75 -0.83
N ARG A 111 -2.64 -11.91 -0.18
CA ARG A 111 -2.54 -11.99 1.29
C ARG A 111 -1.33 -11.23 1.82
N ALA A 112 -0.15 -11.42 1.24
CA ALA A 112 1.05 -10.70 1.63
C ALA A 112 0.91 -9.19 1.44
N LEU A 113 0.30 -8.76 0.33
CA LEU A 113 0.01 -7.35 0.08
C LEU A 113 -0.94 -6.77 1.13
N GLN A 114 -2.05 -7.46 1.44
CA GLN A 114 -3.01 -7.03 2.45
C GLN A 114 -2.35 -6.84 3.82
N MET A 115 -1.49 -7.78 4.23
CA MET A 115 -0.76 -7.68 5.50
C MET A 115 0.17 -6.46 5.53
N GLN A 116 0.87 -6.19 4.43
CA GLN A 116 1.74 -5.02 4.35
C GLN A 116 0.96 -3.70 4.32
N ILE A 117 -0.13 -3.63 3.56
CA ILE A 117 -1.01 -2.44 3.57
C ILE A 117 -1.50 -2.14 4.99
N ARG A 118 -1.96 -3.16 5.73
CA ARG A 118 -2.36 -2.98 7.14
C ARG A 118 -1.22 -2.46 8.01
N LYS A 119 0.00 -2.99 7.83
CA LYS A 119 1.19 -2.56 8.57
C LYS A 119 1.55 -1.10 8.31
N TYR A 120 1.41 -0.62 7.07
CA TYR A 120 1.80 0.74 6.65
C TYR A 120 0.67 1.77 6.73
N SER A 121 -0.58 1.33 6.98
CA SER A 121 -1.76 2.20 7.13
C SER A 121 -2.06 2.56 8.59
N THR A 122 -1.26 2.09 9.55
CA THR A 122 -1.27 2.64 10.90
C THR A 122 -0.34 3.85 10.94
N TRP A 123 -0.88 5.04 11.22
CA TRP A 123 -0.11 6.29 11.23
C TRP A 123 0.15 6.85 12.62
N THR A 124 -0.21 6.09 13.66
CA THR A 124 0.06 6.47 15.04
C THR A 124 1.55 6.80 15.24
N PRO A 125 1.86 7.95 15.86
CA PRO A 125 3.21 8.24 16.33
C PRO A 125 3.72 7.07 17.14
N THR A 126 4.99 6.70 16.96
CA THR A 126 5.64 5.71 17.82
C THR A 126 5.66 6.32 19.22
N ALA A 127 4.66 6.01 20.05
CA ALA A 127 4.44 6.73 21.29
C ALA A 127 5.75 6.73 22.11
N PRO A 128 6.16 7.87 22.69
CA PRO A 128 7.27 7.84 23.63
C PRO A 128 6.91 6.84 24.73
N ALA A 129 7.85 5.96 25.07
CA ALA A 129 7.71 5.09 26.23
C ALA A 129 7.39 5.98 27.43
N ARG A 130 6.13 5.94 27.88
CA ARG A 130 5.64 6.84 28.92
C ARG A 130 6.48 6.57 30.18
N PRO A 131 7.17 7.57 30.77
CA PRO A 131 7.74 7.37 32.08
C PRO A 131 6.56 7.21 33.05
N THR A 132 6.40 6.01 33.59
CA THR A 132 5.44 5.71 34.64
C THR A 132 5.71 6.64 35.81
N SER A 133 4.90 7.68 35.93
CA SER A 133 4.92 8.55 37.10
C SER A 133 4.04 7.93 38.18
N GLN A 134 4.69 7.57 39.29
CA GLN A 134 4.16 7.35 40.64
C GLN A 134 3.35 6.08 40.93
N ARG A 135 4.00 5.14 41.61
CA ARG A 135 3.45 4.54 42.83
C ARG A 135 4.55 4.47 43.89
N ASN A 136 4.37 5.22 44.97
CA ASN A 136 5.28 5.30 46.10
C ASN A 136 5.58 3.91 46.70
N GLY A 137 6.85 3.52 46.70
CA GLY A 137 7.37 2.37 47.44
C GLY A 137 8.89 2.50 47.57
N PRO A 138 9.47 2.43 48.78
CA PRO A 138 10.91 2.60 48.95
C PRO A 138 11.61 1.24 48.80
N GLN A 139 12.35 1.01 47.71
CA GLN A 139 13.56 0.16 47.72
C GLN A 139 14.29 0.10 46.37
N ALA A 140 15.62 0.33 46.48
CA ALA A 140 16.73 -0.16 45.66
C ALA A 140 16.80 0.18 44.15
N GLN A 141 17.87 0.92 43.81
CA GLN A 141 18.38 1.17 42.48
C GLN A 141 18.69 -0.12 41.71
N VAL A 142 18.15 -0.25 40.48
CA VAL A 142 18.91 -0.75 39.34
C VAL A 142 18.65 0.19 38.16
N SER A 143 19.74 0.66 37.58
CA SER A 143 19.83 1.69 36.57
C SER A 143 19.17 1.33 35.23
N SER A 144 18.88 2.40 34.46
CA SER A 144 18.74 2.47 33.00
C SER A 144 17.38 2.14 32.35
N SER A 145 16.60 3.19 32.07
CA SER A 145 15.90 3.31 30.77
C SER A 145 15.67 4.79 30.43
N ALA A 146 16.71 5.63 30.55
CA ALA A 146 16.71 6.88 29.79
C ALA A 146 17.07 6.48 28.36
N THR A 147 16.09 6.47 27.45
CA THR A 147 16.40 6.38 26.01
C THR A 147 17.41 7.47 25.71
N SER A 148 18.56 7.09 25.15
CA SER A 148 19.64 8.02 24.83
C SER A 148 19.09 9.12 23.93
N LEU A 149 19.58 10.36 24.07
CA LEU A 149 19.27 11.44 23.12
C LEU A 149 19.51 11.00 21.67
N SER A 150 20.47 10.10 21.43
CA SER A 150 20.73 9.50 20.12
C SER A 150 19.59 8.58 19.66
N GLU A 151 19.00 7.78 20.54
CA GLU A 151 17.86 6.91 20.24
C GLU A 151 16.61 7.74 19.96
N GLU A 152 16.40 8.82 20.71
CA GLU A 152 15.30 9.76 20.49
C GLU A 152 15.47 10.53 19.17
N MET A 153 16.69 11.01 18.86
CA MET A 153 16.98 11.62 17.57
C MET A 153 16.79 10.65 16.40
N GLN A 154 17.20 9.38 16.57
CA GLN A 154 16.98 8.34 15.56
C GLN A 154 15.49 8.03 15.38
N ARG A 155 14.71 8.00 16.48
CA ARG A 155 13.25 7.87 16.43
C ARG A 155 12.60 9.05 15.69
N ILE A 156 12.99 10.28 16.01
CA ILE A 156 12.48 11.49 15.32
C ILE A 156 12.85 11.47 13.83
N ALA A 157 14.07 11.06 13.48
CA ALA A 157 14.49 10.94 12.09
C ALA A 157 13.68 9.85 11.35
N PHE A 158 13.45 8.71 12.00
CA PHE A 158 12.62 7.64 11.47
C PHE A 158 11.17 8.08 11.27
N ASP A 159 10.56 8.74 12.26
CA ASP A 159 9.19 9.25 12.17
C ASP A 159 9.07 10.33 11.07
N ARG A 160 10.07 11.19 10.91
CA ARG A 160 10.12 12.18 9.81
C ARG A 160 10.20 11.51 8.45
N GLN A 161 11.00 10.45 8.31
CA GLN A 161 11.09 9.72 7.05
C GLN A 161 9.79 8.96 6.77
N ARG A 162 9.24 8.27 7.78
CA ARG A 162 7.97 7.55 7.72
C ARG A 162 6.82 8.45 7.25
N ARG A 163 6.73 9.68 7.75
CA ARG A 163 5.73 10.66 7.31
C ARG A 163 5.87 11.02 5.82
N LYS A 164 7.09 11.08 5.27
CA LYS A 164 7.26 11.30 3.82
C LYS A 164 6.65 10.17 2.98
N ASP A 165 6.62 8.96 3.53
CA ASP A 165 6.16 7.77 2.84
C ASP A 165 4.64 7.52 3.02
N HIS A 166 3.98 8.15 4.00
CA HIS A 166 2.53 7.96 4.28
C HIS A 166 1.66 8.19 3.05
N ILE A 167 1.89 9.29 2.31
CA ILE A 167 1.10 9.61 1.11
C ILE A 167 1.32 8.53 0.05
N GLN A 168 2.55 8.05 -0.11
CA GLN A 168 2.84 6.99 -1.08
C GLN A 168 2.21 5.66 -0.67
N TRP A 169 2.25 5.30 0.61
CA TRP A 169 1.58 4.10 1.14
C TRP A 169 0.07 4.19 1.00
N ALA A 170 -0.52 5.36 1.23
CA ALA A 170 -1.94 5.60 0.97
C ALA A 170 -2.29 5.45 -0.51
N ARG A 171 -1.45 5.92 -1.43
CA ARG A 171 -1.67 5.72 -2.88
C ARG A 171 -1.55 4.25 -3.27
N ILE A 172 -0.60 3.50 -2.68
CA ILE A 172 -0.50 2.04 -2.86
C ILE A 172 -1.76 1.34 -2.32
N HIS A 173 -2.24 1.73 -1.14
CA HIS A 173 -3.48 1.22 -0.54
C HIS A 173 -4.68 1.50 -1.47
N ALA A 174 -4.85 2.74 -1.90
CA ALA A 174 -5.90 3.17 -2.82
C ALA A 174 -5.91 2.33 -4.11
N ALA A 175 -4.75 2.20 -4.76
CA ALA A 175 -4.62 1.40 -5.98
C ALA A 175 -4.90 -0.10 -5.73
N ALA A 176 -4.48 -0.64 -4.59
CA ALA A 176 -4.78 -2.03 -4.22
C ALA A 176 -6.29 -2.24 -3.97
N LEU A 177 -6.98 -1.26 -3.40
CA LEU A 177 -8.44 -1.28 -3.22
C LEU A 177 -9.14 -1.27 -4.58
N GLU A 178 -8.72 -0.41 -5.50
CA GLU A 178 -9.28 -0.28 -6.86
C GLU A 178 -9.05 -1.53 -7.72
N LEU A 179 -7.93 -2.24 -7.50
CA LEU A 179 -7.65 -3.54 -8.12
C LEU A 179 -8.39 -4.71 -7.46
N GLY A 180 -9.19 -4.48 -6.41
CA GLY A 180 -9.92 -5.53 -5.69
C GLY A 180 -9.03 -6.44 -4.84
N MET A 181 -7.78 -6.06 -4.58
CA MET A 181 -6.80 -6.92 -3.89
C MET A 181 -7.06 -7.05 -2.39
N LEU A 182 -7.85 -6.14 -1.83
CA LEU A 182 -8.20 -6.12 -0.40
C LEU A 182 -9.42 -6.99 -0.06
N GLY A 183 -10.11 -7.51 -1.07
CA GLY A 183 -11.30 -8.33 -0.91
C GLY A 183 -11.25 -9.62 -1.72
N MET A 184 -10.41 -10.55 -1.28
CA MET A 184 -10.43 -11.92 -1.80
C MET A 184 -10.89 -12.88 -0.71
N GLY A 185 -12.12 -13.37 -0.85
CA GLY A 185 -12.43 -14.75 -0.49
C GLY A 185 -12.55 -15.60 -1.74
N ARG A 186 -12.45 -16.92 -1.56
CA ARG A 186 -12.30 -17.94 -2.61
C ARG A 186 -13.24 -17.71 -3.80
N VAL A 187 -12.67 -17.70 -5.01
CA VAL A 187 -13.43 -18.01 -6.23
C VAL A 187 -13.80 -19.50 -6.15
N GLY A 188 -14.98 -19.79 -5.60
CA GLY A 188 -15.48 -21.17 -5.42
C GLY A 188 -16.37 -21.39 -4.19
N GLU A 189 -16.33 -20.51 -3.19
CA GLU A 189 -17.26 -20.53 -2.04
C GLU A 189 -17.96 -19.17 -1.98
N ALA A 190 -19.16 -19.12 -2.57
CA ALA A 190 -19.98 -17.90 -2.65
C ALA A 190 -20.33 -17.30 -1.26
N ASP A 191 -20.15 -18.07 -0.19
CA ASP A 191 -20.63 -17.69 1.14
C ASP A 191 -19.61 -16.86 1.96
N ASN A 192 -18.33 -16.81 1.58
CA ASN A 192 -17.26 -16.20 2.40
C ASN A 192 -16.45 -15.09 1.71
N SER A 193 -16.66 -14.88 0.40
CA SER A 193 -15.96 -13.85 -0.38
C SER A 193 -16.45 -12.42 -0.11
N GLY A 194 -17.75 -12.25 0.14
CA GLY A 194 -18.32 -10.97 0.54
C GLY A 194 -17.77 -10.45 1.87
N TYR A 195 -17.52 -11.34 2.83
CA TYR A 195 -17.02 -10.96 4.16
C TYR A 195 -15.59 -10.41 4.13
N ALA A 196 -14.70 -11.04 3.35
CA ALA A 196 -13.31 -10.58 3.22
C ALA A 196 -13.21 -9.23 2.52
N TYR A 197 -14.02 -9.01 1.46
CA TYR A 197 -14.13 -7.72 0.78
C TYR A 197 -14.72 -6.63 1.69
N ALA A 198 -15.79 -6.96 2.42
CA ALA A 198 -16.39 -6.05 3.39
C ALA A 198 -15.39 -5.64 4.48
N MET A 199 -14.58 -6.58 5.01
CA MET A 199 -13.54 -6.25 6.00
C MET A 199 -12.41 -5.38 5.44
N GLY A 200 -11.93 -5.67 4.22
CA GLY A 200 -10.90 -4.86 3.57
C GLY A 200 -11.35 -3.42 3.35
N ARG A 201 -12.58 -3.25 2.85
CA ARG A 201 -13.22 -1.95 2.65
C ARG A 201 -13.47 -1.21 3.96
N ALA A 202 -14.03 -1.88 4.96
CA ALA A 202 -14.30 -1.27 6.27
C ALA A 202 -13.01 -0.76 6.93
N PHE A 203 -11.89 -1.47 6.76
CA PHE A 203 -10.58 -0.99 7.19
C PHE A 203 -10.16 0.30 6.48
N SER A 204 -10.28 0.35 5.15
CA SER A 204 -9.96 1.55 4.35
C SER A 204 -10.85 2.74 4.73
N GLU A 205 -12.14 2.51 4.95
CA GLU A 205 -13.11 3.52 5.38
C GLU A 205 -12.79 4.07 6.76
N MET A 206 -12.54 3.20 7.74
CA MET A 206 -12.15 3.59 9.09
C MET A 206 -10.87 4.43 9.06
N MET A 207 -9.85 3.95 8.34
CA MET A 207 -8.58 4.66 8.20
C MET A 207 -8.77 6.06 7.59
N ALA A 208 -9.55 6.18 6.51
CA ALA A 208 -9.83 7.46 5.88
C ALA A 208 -10.70 8.39 6.74
N ARG A 209 -11.60 7.85 7.58
CA ARG A 209 -12.42 8.62 8.51
C ARG A 209 -11.60 9.19 9.67
N ASP A 210 -10.71 8.39 10.24
CA ASP A 210 -9.90 8.79 11.39
C ASP A 210 -8.80 9.79 10.98
N ALA A 211 -8.21 9.56 9.82
CA ALA A 211 -7.09 10.35 9.30
C ALA A 211 -7.33 11.86 9.31
N VAL A 212 -8.52 12.35 8.93
CA VAL A 212 -8.80 13.79 8.84
C VAL A 212 -8.69 14.53 10.18
N TRP A 213 -8.82 13.80 11.28
CA TRP A 213 -8.78 14.30 12.65
C TRP A 213 -7.40 14.24 13.29
N GLU A 214 -6.42 13.66 12.58
CA GLU A 214 -5.06 13.57 13.10
C GLU A 214 -4.37 14.93 13.16
N SER A 215 -3.18 14.97 13.77
CA SER A 215 -2.46 16.22 14.00
C SER A 215 -1.60 16.65 12.80
N ASP A 216 -1.10 15.71 12.00
CA ASP A 216 -0.18 16.00 10.90
C ASP A 216 -0.92 16.12 9.56
N GLU A 217 -0.68 17.19 8.81
CA GLU A 217 -1.29 17.40 7.49
C GLU A 217 -1.01 16.24 6.52
N VAL A 218 0.12 15.55 6.68
CA VAL A 218 0.49 14.37 5.90
C VAL A 218 -0.55 13.25 6.03
N GLU A 219 -1.11 13.07 7.22
CA GLU A 219 -2.09 12.01 7.49
C GLU A 219 -3.42 12.34 6.82
N TRP A 220 -3.79 13.61 6.77
CA TRP A 220 -5.01 14.06 6.08
C TRP A 220 -4.86 13.87 4.57
N VAL A 221 -3.69 14.25 4.03
CA VAL A 221 -3.37 14.07 2.60
C VAL A 221 -3.38 12.58 2.22
N ALA A 222 -2.84 11.73 3.09
CA ALA A 222 -2.88 10.28 2.91
C ALA A 222 -4.32 9.74 2.99
N GLY A 223 -5.11 10.21 3.96
CA GLY A 223 -6.50 9.80 4.19
C GLY A 223 -7.41 10.09 3.00
N ILE A 224 -7.33 11.29 2.41
CA ILE A 224 -8.17 11.66 1.25
C ILE A 224 -7.84 10.83 -0.01
N CYS A 225 -6.59 10.41 -0.18
CA CYS A 225 -6.21 9.50 -1.27
C CYS A 225 -6.93 8.16 -1.17
N VAL A 226 -7.04 7.61 0.05
CA VAL A 226 -7.77 6.36 0.31
C VAL A 226 -9.28 6.56 0.24
N LEU A 227 -9.81 7.67 0.76
CA LEU A 227 -11.24 7.99 0.68
C LEU A 227 -11.74 8.02 -0.77
N ARG A 228 -10.96 8.63 -1.69
CA ARG A 228 -11.30 8.65 -3.11
C ARG A 228 -11.45 7.23 -3.67
N ALA A 229 -10.52 6.32 -3.35
CA ALA A 229 -10.60 4.93 -3.78
C ALA A 229 -11.80 4.19 -3.17
N VAL A 230 -12.12 4.47 -1.90
CA VAL A 230 -13.33 3.96 -1.23
C VAL A 230 -14.60 4.39 -1.96
N ILE A 231 -14.71 5.66 -2.34
CA ILE A 231 -15.84 6.19 -3.10
C ILE A 231 -15.90 5.53 -4.48
N ARG A 232 -14.80 5.48 -5.22
CA ARG A 232 -14.75 4.87 -6.57
C ARG A 232 -15.17 3.41 -6.57
N THR A 233 -14.84 2.69 -5.50
CA THR A 233 -15.15 1.26 -5.35
C THR A 233 -16.43 1.00 -4.56
N ALA A 234 -17.19 2.05 -4.20
CA ALA A 234 -18.43 1.90 -3.44
C ALA A 234 -19.49 1.11 -4.21
N MET A 235 -20.21 0.25 -3.50
CA MET A 235 -21.37 -0.42 -4.07
C MET A 235 -22.48 0.62 -4.29
N ARG A 236 -23.03 0.63 -5.50
CA ARG A 236 -24.13 1.53 -5.87
C ARG A 236 -25.39 1.14 -5.11
N GLY A 237 -26.23 2.12 -4.76
CA GLY A 237 -27.54 1.88 -4.16
C GLY A 237 -27.73 2.37 -2.72
N ASP A 238 -26.66 2.64 -1.98
CA ASP A 238 -26.76 3.06 -0.58
C ASP A 238 -26.63 4.59 -0.44
N ARG A 239 -27.79 5.27 -0.39
CA ARG A 239 -27.87 6.72 -0.22
C ARG A 239 -27.23 7.19 1.09
N ARG A 240 -27.31 6.37 2.16
CA ARG A 240 -26.74 6.74 3.46
C ARG A 240 -25.22 6.78 3.40
N GLN A 241 -24.59 5.77 2.79
CA GLN A 241 -23.13 5.76 2.59
C GLN A 241 -22.66 6.95 1.77
N ARG A 242 -23.42 7.33 0.74
CA ARG A 242 -23.12 8.52 -0.05
C ARG A 242 -23.14 9.79 0.81
N ASP A 243 -24.17 10.00 1.61
CA ASP A 243 -24.29 11.18 2.47
C ASP A 243 -23.12 11.22 3.49
N GLU A 244 -22.74 10.07 4.04
CA GLU A 244 -21.55 9.94 4.91
C GLU A 244 -20.25 10.30 4.18
N TYR A 245 -20.07 9.89 2.91
CA TYR A 245 -18.89 10.27 2.13
C TYR A 245 -18.88 11.75 1.75
N ASP A 246 -20.04 12.36 1.45
CA ASP A 246 -20.14 13.79 1.17
C ASP A 246 -19.75 14.62 2.40
N GLU A 247 -20.20 14.23 3.59
CA GLU A 247 -19.81 14.87 4.86
C GLU A 247 -18.29 14.74 5.11
N LEU A 248 -17.70 13.58 4.84
CA LEU A 248 -16.26 13.40 4.94
C LEU A 248 -15.50 14.27 3.94
N LEU A 249 -15.93 14.35 2.68
CA LEU A 249 -15.29 15.21 1.68
C LEU A 249 -15.35 16.69 2.07
N ARG A 250 -16.46 17.17 2.62
CA ARG A 250 -16.57 18.54 3.17
C ARG A 250 -15.61 18.76 4.34
N THR A 251 -15.44 17.76 5.19
CA THR A 251 -14.48 17.82 6.31
C THR A 251 -13.05 17.96 5.79
N TYR A 252 -12.66 17.13 4.81
CA TYR A 252 -11.36 17.23 4.15
C TYR A 252 -11.15 18.57 3.42
N GLU A 253 -12.18 19.09 2.76
CA GLU A 253 -12.17 20.43 2.15
C GLU A 253 -12.09 21.57 3.18
N GLY A 254 -12.55 21.34 4.41
CA GLY A 254 -12.31 22.25 5.54
C GLY A 254 -10.82 22.31 5.88
N ARG A 255 -10.20 21.14 6.11
CA ARG A 255 -8.76 21.01 6.44
C ARG A 255 -7.83 21.45 5.32
N TRP A 256 -8.29 21.36 4.06
CA TRP A 256 -7.56 21.78 2.87
C TRP A 256 -6.88 23.15 3.00
N LYS A 257 -7.59 24.11 3.59
CA LYS A 257 -7.09 25.49 3.76
C LYS A 257 -5.99 25.61 4.82
N GLU A 258 -5.83 24.59 5.66
CA GLU A 258 -4.81 24.53 6.71
C GLU A 258 -3.48 23.94 6.22
N ILE A 259 -3.47 23.29 5.05
CA ILE A 259 -2.26 22.69 4.47
C ILE A 259 -1.28 23.78 4.08
N LYS A 260 -0.05 23.70 4.62
CA LYS A 260 1.00 24.71 4.42
C LYS A 260 1.93 24.36 3.27
N ASP A 261 2.14 23.07 3.04
CA ASP A 261 3.00 22.59 1.95
C ASP A 261 2.24 22.64 0.62
N GLU A 262 2.71 23.47 -0.32
CA GLU A 262 2.05 23.68 -1.61
C GLU A 262 1.95 22.42 -2.46
N ALA A 263 2.88 21.47 -2.33
CA ALA A 263 2.84 20.22 -3.09
C ALA A 263 1.76 19.27 -2.53
N ARG A 264 1.69 19.14 -1.19
CA ARG A 264 0.59 18.42 -0.52
C ARG A 264 -0.74 19.09 -0.78
N GLN A 265 -0.73 20.42 -0.83
CA GLN A 265 -1.87 21.20 -1.24
C GLN A 265 -2.25 20.76 -2.67
N ALA A 266 -1.43 20.95 -3.70
CA ALA A 266 -1.76 20.52 -5.07
C ALA A 266 -2.36 19.09 -5.18
N VAL A 267 -1.80 18.12 -4.44
CA VAL A 267 -2.34 16.74 -4.34
C VAL A 267 -3.78 16.71 -3.81
N VAL A 268 -4.07 17.34 -2.66
CA VAL A 268 -5.41 17.27 -2.07
C VAL A 268 -6.45 18.01 -2.92
N THR A 269 -6.09 19.09 -3.64
CA THR A 269 -6.99 19.69 -4.65
C THR A 269 -7.42 18.66 -5.68
N GLU A 270 -6.45 18.01 -6.33
CA GLU A 270 -6.70 17.07 -7.43
C GLU A 270 -7.56 15.90 -6.95
N VAL A 271 -7.23 15.36 -5.78
CA VAL A 271 -7.95 14.21 -5.20
C VAL A 271 -9.36 14.63 -4.77
N LEU A 272 -9.56 15.79 -4.14
CA LEU A 272 -10.88 16.27 -3.74
C LEU A 272 -11.82 16.50 -4.93
N LEU A 273 -11.34 17.19 -5.96
CA LEU A 273 -12.12 17.43 -7.18
C LEU A 273 -12.54 16.09 -7.81
N SER A 274 -11.58 15.19 -7.98
CA SER A 274 -11.84 13.87 -8.55
C SER A 274 -12.77 13.01 -7.69
N ALA A 275 -12.67 13.10 -6.36
CA ALA A 275 -13.52 12.34 -5.44
C ALA A 275 -14.96 12.84 -5.45
N LYS A 276 -15.17 14.16 -5.56
CA LYS A 276 -16.50 14.77 -5.74
C LYS A 276 -17.13 14.34 -7.06
N ASP A 277 -16.35 14.32 -8.15
CA ASP A 277 -16.82 13.82 -9.44
C ASP A 277 -17.20 12.34 -9.38
N ASP A 278 -16.37 11.51 -8.74
CA ASP A 278 -16.67 10.08 -8.53
C ASP A 278 -17.94 9.89 -7.68
N LEU A 279 -18.14 10.69 -6.64
CA LEU A 279 -19.33 10.66 -5.79
C LEU A 279 -20.59 11.12 -6.53
N ALA A 280 -20.48 12.13 -7.41
CA ALA A 280 -21.57 12.59 -8.25
C ALA A 280 -22.01 11.51 -9.25
N ARG A 281 -21.07 10.76 -9.84
CA ARG A 281 -21.39 9.64 -10.75
C ARG A 281 -22.08 8.47 -10.06
N LEU A 282 -21.97 8.33 -8.74
CA LEU A 282 -22.78 7.37 -7.98
C LEU A 282 -24.26 7.78 -7.98
N ASP A 283 -24.56 9.09 -8.05
CA ASP A 283 -25.93 9.64 -8.09
C ASP A 283 -26.65 9.34 -9.41
N ASP A 284 -25.98 9.58 -10.54
CA ASP A 284 -26.53 9.38 -11.90
C ASP A 284 -26.94 7.92 -12.18
N SER A 285 -26.50 6.98 -11.34
CA SER A 285 -26.85 5.56 -11.45
C SER A 285 -28.07 5.14 -10.63
N LEU A 286 -28.67 6.06 -9.87
CA LEU A 286 -29.87 5.86 -9.05
C LEU A 286 -31.14 6.46 -9.69
N SER A 287 -30.97 7.33 -10.70
CA SER A 287 -32.02 7.93 -11.53
C SER A 287 -32.34 7.08 -12.75
#